data_AF-A0A182TPH2-F1
#
_entry.id   AF-A0A182TPH2-F1
#
_cell.length_a   1.000
_cell.length_b   1.000
_cell.length_c   1.000
_cell.angle_alpha   90.00
_cell.angle_beta   90.00
_cell.angle_gamma   90.00
#
_symmetry.space_group_name_H-M   'P 1'
#
loop_
_entity.id
_entity.type
_entity.pdbx_description
1 polymer ?
#
loop_
_entity_poly.entity_id
_entity_poly.type
_entity_poly.pdbx_seq_one_letter_code
_entity_poly.pdbx_strand_id
1 'polypeptide(L)'
;MAYINVAEWSTDMVTDWLKGLHDSMYHYVKSFTNNGVGGKQLLNIRPYELEQLGMHVIGHQEIVLEAVENLKNFNYNLDKENLQFLALHVATAAHSLGKQLEFSDQEKLETAVLKDITRTITHLKALIEWLDRAPFRGQKKFDELRKQCMRFGLEVATVAMRDRFSLMPVQ
;
A
#
# COMPACT_ATOMS: atom_id res chain seq x y z
N MET A 1 -8.56 10.58 13.64
CA MET A 1 -7.81 9.61 12.81
C MET A 1 -8.01 8.23 13.42
N ALA A 2 -8.27 7.21 12.62
CA ALA A 2 -8.34 5.84 13.12
C ALA A 2 -6.94 5.41 13.58
N TYR A 3 -6.76 5.24 14.88
CA TYR A 3 -5.54 4.69 15.46
C TYR A 3 -5.79 3.21 15.71
N ILE A 4 -5.09 2.34 14.98
CA ILE A 4 -5.15 0.90 15.21
C ILE A 4 -3.98 0.55 16.11
N ASN A 5 -4.26 0.30 17.39
CA ASN A 5 -3.28 -0.22 18.32
C ASN A 5 -3.46 -1.74 18.46
N VAL A 6 -2.86 -2.49 17.53
CA VAL A 6 -2.96 -3.96 17.54
C VAL A 6 -2.34 -4.52 18.81
N ALA A 7 -1.32 -3.88 19.37
CA ALA A 7 -0.67 -4.34 20.61
C ALA A 7 -1.62 -4.34 21.82
N GLU A 8 -2.70 -3.55 21.82
CA GLU A 8 -3.68 -3.51 22.91
C GLU A 8 -4.89 -4.41 22.67
N TRP A 9 -4.92 -5.17 21.57
CA TRP A 9 -6.03 -6.08 21.29
C TRP A 9 -6.15 -7.15 22.37
N SER A 10 -7.38 -7.33 22.86
CA SER A 10 -7.74 -8.45 23.71
C SER A 10 -7.75 -9.76 22.90
N THR A 11 -7.76 -10.88 23.61
CA THR A 11 -7.91 -12.20 22.99
C THR A 11 -9.17 -12.29 22.12
N ASP A 12 -10.27 -11.69 22.55
CA ASP A 12 -11.52 -11.70 21.77
C ASP A 12 -11.35 -10.96 20.44
N MET A 13 -10.72 -9.77 20.46
CA MET A 13 -10.44 -9.00 19.26
C MET A 13 -9.51 -9.76 18.30
N VAL A 14 -8.50 -10.45 18.82
CA VAL A 14 -7.61 -11.31 18.02
C VAL A 14 -8.41 -12.45 17.39
N THR A 15 -9.30 -13.10 18.14
CA THR A 15 -10.10 -14.21 17.61
C THR A 15 -11.13 -13.77 16.58
N ASP A 16 -11.69 -12.57 16.71
CA ASP A 16 -12.61 -12.00 15.73
C ASP A 16 -11.87 -11.60 14.45
N TRP A 17 -10.68 -11.01 14.57
CA TRP A 17 -9.81 -10.79 13.42
C TRP A 17 -9.45 -12.10 12.71
N LEU A 18 -9.11 -13.15 13.46
CA LEU A 18 -8.73 -14.46 12.92
C LEU A 18 -9.86 -15.08 12.09
N LYS A 19 -11.11 -14.98 12.53
CA LYS A 19 -12.31 -15.44 11.78
C LYS A 19 -12.48 -14.72 10.44
N GLY A 20 -11.99 -13.48 10.35
CA GLY A 20 -12.09 -12.66 9.13
C GLY A 20 -11.09 -13.02 8.03
N LEU A 21 -10.09 -13.88 8.30
CA LEU A 21 -9.05 -14.21 7.33
C LEU A 21 -9.50 -15.25 6.30
N HIS A 22 -10.06 -16.36 6.79
CA HIS A 22 -10.49 -17.49 5.95
C HIS A 22 -11.39 -18.45 6.75
N ASP A 23 -12.27 -19.19 6.08
CA ASP A 23 -13.20 -20.15 6.72
C ASP A 23 -12.47 -21.28 7.49
N SER A 24 -11.25 -21.62 7.09
CA SER A 24 -10.45 -22.63 7.82
C SER A 24 -9.96 -22.14 9.18
N MET A 25 -10.00 -20.83 9.46
CA MET A 25 -9.54 -20.27 10.72
C MET A 25 -10.46 -20.58 11.91
N TYR A 26 -11.74 -20.89 11.66
CA TYR A 26 -12.70 -21.22 12.70
C TYR A 26 -12.28 -22.42 13.56
N HIS A 27 -11.50 -23.36 12.98
CA HIS A 27 -10.96 -24.51 13.71
C HIS A 27 -9.95 -24.12 14.81
N TYR A 28 -9.28 -22.97 14.67
CA TYR A 28 -8.22 -22.54 15.59
C TYR A 28 -8.68 -21.52 16.63
N VAL A 29 -9.87 -20.92 16.44
CA VAL A 29 -10.41 -19.88 17.34
C VAL A 29 -10.36 -20.30 18.80
N LYS A 30 -10.85 -21.50 19.14
CA LYS A 30 -10.85 -22.00 20.52
C LYS A 30 -9.44 -22.17 21.08
N SER A 31 -8.49 -22.57 20.26
CA SER A 31 -7.08 -22.70 20.64
C SER A 31 -6.47 -21.33 20.97
N PHE A 32 -6.70 -20.32 20.13
CA PHE A 32 -6.26 -18.95 20.38
C PHE A 32 -6.89 -18.36 21.64
N THR A 33 -8.19 -18.59 21.86
CA THR A 33 -8.89 -18.15 23.08
C THR A 33 -8.31 -18.82 24.34
N ASN A 34 -8.17 -20.14 24.33
CA ASN A 34 -7.69 -20.91 25.49
C ASN A 34 -6.24 -20.57 25.86
N ASN A 35 -5.41 -20.26 24.87
CA ASN A 35 -4.02 -19.86 25.09
C ASN A 35 -3.87 -18.35 25.36
N GLY A 36 -4.97 -17.59 25.38
CA GLY A 36 -4.95 -16.17 25.72
C GLY A 36 -4.15 -15.31 24.74
N VAL A 37 -4.17 -15.67 23.44
CA VAL A 37 -3.37 -14.97 22.42
C VAL A 37 -3.88 -13.54 22.23
N GLY A 38 -3.19 -12.59 22.87
CA GLY A 38 -3.46 -11.16 22.76
C GLY A 38 -2.69 -10.49 21.63
N GLY A 39 -2.98 -9.20 21.42
CA GLY A 39 -2.43 -8.40 20.33
C GLY A 39 -0.90 -8.34 20.26
N LYS A 40 -0.21 -8.16 21.40
CA LYS A 40 1.26 -8.19 21.45
C LYS A 40 1.84 -9.53 21.00
N GLN A 41 1.22 -10.63 21.39
CA GLN A 41 1.66 -11.96 21.01
C GLN A 41 1.39 -12.20 19.52
N LEU A 42 0.20 -11.83 19.04
CA LEU A 42 -0.14 -11.92 17.62
C LEU A 42 0.86 -11.18 16.73
N LEU A 43 1.23 -9.94 17.09
CA LEU A 43 2.21 -9.16 16.33
C LEU A 43 3.61 -9.79 16.30
N ASN A 44 3.95 -10.64 17.25
CA ASN A 44 5.27 -11.27 17.34
C ASN A 44 5.24 -12.78 17.07
N ILE A 45 4.09 -13.30 16.61
CA ILE A 45 3.88 -14.74 16.50
C ILE A 45 4.84 -15.35 15.49
N ARG A 46 5.47 -16.46 15.89
CA ARG A 46 6.40 -17.23 15.06
C ARG A 46 5.72 -18.50 14.53
N PRO A 47 6.19 -19.07 13.40
CA PRO A 47 5.58 -20.28 12.82
C PRO A 47 5.43 -21.44 13.81
N TYR A 48 6.43 -21.71 14.65
CA TYR A 48 6.35 -22.78 15.65
C TYR A 48 5.31 -22.50 16.75
N GLU A 49 4.95 -21.24 17.02
CA GLU A 49 3.89 -20.90 17.99
C GLU A 49 2.51 -21.21 17.38
N LEU A 50 2.35 -21.06 16.06
CA LEU A 50 1.15 -21.50 15.36
C LEU A 50 1.01 -23.02 15.43
N GLU A 51 2.10 -23.77 15.32
CA GLU A 51 2.08 -25.23 15.51
C GLU A 51 1.65 -25.62 16.93
N GLN A 52 2.12 -24.90 17.96
CA GLN A 52 1.68 -25.12 19.35
C GLN A 52 0.20 -24.80 19.55
N LEU A 53 -0.37 -23.91 18.74
CA LEU A 53 -1.80 -23.62 18.69
C LEU A 53 -2.59 -24.65 17.86
N GLY A 54 -1.94 -25.71 17.35
CA GLY A 54 -2.55 -26.80 16.60
C GLY A 54 -2.59 -26.57 15.09
N MET A 55 -1.96 -25.51 14.58
CA MET A 55 -1.96 -25.16 13.16
C MET A 55 -0.76 -25.82 12.46
N HIS A 56 -0.88 -27.09 12.12
CA HIS A 56 0.19 -27.84 11.43
C HIS A 56 0.15 -27.75 9.90
N VAL A 57 -0.97 -27.25 9.33
CA VAL A 57 -1.11 -27.07 7.89
C VAL A 57 -0.39 -25.80 7.47
N ILE A 58 0.67 -25.93 6.66
CA ILE A 58 1.49 -24.79 6.20
C ILE A 58 0.64 -23.71 5.53
N GLY A 59 -0.31 -24.08 4.65
CA GLY A 59 -1.19 -23.11 4.02
C GLY A 59 -2.02 -22.27 5.00
N HIS A 60 -2.41 -22.83 6.15
CA HIS A 60 -3.11 -22.07 7.19
C HIS A 60 -2.17 -21.13 7.94
N GLN A 61 -0.94 -21.59 8.21
CA GLN A 61 0.10 -20.75 8.83
C GLN A 61 0.41 -19.54 7.94
N GLU A 62 0.60 -19.75 6.64
CA GLU A 62 0.91 -18.68 5.69
C GLU A 62 -0.19 -17.60 5.65
N ILE A 63 -1.46 -17.98 5.66
CA ILE A 63 -2.59 -17.03 5.70
C ILE A 63 -2.47 -16.13 6.94
N VAL A 64 -2.21 -16.71 8.11
CA VAL A 64 -2.09 -15.94 9.36
C VAL A 64 -0.84 -15.07 9.34
N LEU A 65 0.31 -15.61 8.92
CA LEU A 65 1.58 -14.88 8.90
C LEU A 65 1.54 -13.69 7.93
N GLU A 66 0.98 -13.87 6.73
CA GLU A 66 0.76 -12.79 5.77
C GLU A 66 -0.17 -11.71 6.34
N ALA A 67 -1.26 -12.13 6.99
CA ALA A 67 -2.19 -11.20 7.62
C ALA A 67 -1.57 -10.45 8.82
N VAL A 68 -0.72 -11.11 9.62
CA VAL A 68 0.03 -10.48 10.71
C VAL A 68 1.02 -9.45 10.17
N GLU A 69 1.69 -9.73 9.05
CA GLU A 69 2.59 -8.76 8.42
C GLU A 69 1.84 -7.50 7.95
N ASN A 70 0.63 -7.68 7.40
CA ASN A 70 -0.25 -6.55 7.09
C ASN A 70 -0.67 -5.78 8.36
N LEU A 71 -1.00 -6.47 9.45
CA LEU A 71 -1.32 -5.82 10.73
C LEU A 71 -0.16 -5.03 11.30
N LYS A 72 1.09 -5.54 11.24
CA LYS A 72 2.28 -4.79 11.66
C LYS A 72 2.43 -3.51 10.85
N ASN A 73 2.27 -3.60 9.54
CA ASN A 73 2.33 -2.42 8.67
C ASN A 73 1.31 -1.37 9.09
N PHE A 74 0.06 -1.77 9.38
CA PHE A 74 -0.93 -0.83 9.90
C PHE A 74 -0.60 -0.29 11.29
N ASN A 75 -0.10 -1.13 12.19
CA ASN A 75 0.22 -0.72 13.55
C ASN A 75 1.38 0.29 13.62
N TYR A 76 2.38 0.17 12.74
CA TYR A 76 3.61 0.97 12.81
C TYR A 76 3.73 2.09 11.77
N ASN A 77 2.96 2.02 10.68
CA ASN A 77 3.13 2.93 9.54
C ASN A 77 1.85 3.68 9.13
N LEU A 78 0.67 3.36 9.67
CA LEU A 78 -0.59 3.98 9.22
C LEU A 78 -0.63 5.50 9.45
N ASP A 79 0.04 5.98 10.49
CA ASP A 79 0.19 7.41 10.82
C ASP A 79 1.22 8.13 9.94
N LYS A 80 2.17 7.39 9.34
CA LYS A 80 3.23 7.92 8.49
C LYS A 80 2.87 7.91 7.01
N GLU A 81 2.30 6.81 6.54
CA GLU A 81 1.96 6.61 5.14
C GLU A 81 0.71 5.74 5.03
N ASN A 82 -0.29 6.27 4.32
CA ASN A 82 -1.50 5.55 4.00
C ASN A 82 -2.03 6.02 2.63
N LEU A 83 -3.00 5.27 2.09
CA LEU A 83 -3.56 5.54 0.77
C LEU A 83 -4.11 6.97 0.64
N GLN A 84 -4.66 7.54 1.72
CA GLN A 84 -5.18 8.91 1.71
C GLN A 84 -4.05 9.93 1.57
N PHE A 85 -2.95 9.77 2.30
CA PHE A 85 -1.78 10.64 2.16
C PHE A 85 -1.15 10.53 0.78
N LEU A 86 -0.98 9.31 0.26
CA LEU A 86 -0.42 9.09 -1.08
C LEU A 86 -1.31 9.72 -2.16
N ALA A 87 -2.63 9.53 -2.09
CA ALA A 87 -3.57 10.15 -3.01
C ALA A 87 -3.52 11.69 -2.91
N LEU A 88 -3.41 12.25 -1.71
CA LEU A 88 -3.27 13.69 -1.51
C LEU A 88 -1.95 14.23 -2.09
N HIS A 89 -0.84 13.50 -1.94
CA HIS A 89 0.45 13.87 -2.53
C HIS A 89 0.41 13.87 -4.06
N VAL A 90 -0.21 12.85 -4.66
CA VAL A 90 -0.42 12.79 -6.12
C VAL A 90 -1.31 13.95 -6.58
N ALA A 91 -2.46 14.18 -5.92
CA ALA A 91 -3.37 15.26 -6.27
C ALA A 91 -2.71 16.64 -6.17
N THR A 92 -1.96 16.89 -5.10
CA THR A 92 -1.23 18.15 -4.89
C THR A 92 -0.14 18.33 -5.94
N ALA A 93 0.67 17.30 -6.22
CA ALA A 93 1.72 17.38 -7.22
C ALA A 93 1.16 17.61 -8.63
N ALA A 94 0.12 16.86 -9.01
CA ALA A 94 -0.56 17.02 -10.29
C ALA A 94 -1.21 18.41 -10.44
N HIS A 95 -1.82 18.94 -9.37
CA HIS A 95 -2.40 20.28 -9.39
C HIS A 95 -1.32 21.37 -9.56
N SER A 96 -0.21 21.28 -8.82
CA SER A 96 0.91 22.20 -8.98
C SER A 96 1.51 22.15 -10.38
N LEU A 97 1.71 20.96 -10.93
CA LEU A 97 2.19 20.78 -12.30
C LEU A 97 1.22 21.39 -13.32
N GLY A 98 -0.09 21.15 -13.15
CA GLY A 98 -1.12 21.74 -14.00
C GLY A 98 -1.06 23.27 -14.01
N LYS A 99 -0.98 23.90 -12.83
CA LYS A 99 -0.81 25.36 -12.74
C LYS A 99 0.48 25.83 -13.39
N GLN A 100 1.58 25.13 -13.19
CA GLN A 100 2.84 25.54 -13.78
C GLN A 100 2.81 25.47 -15.31
N LEU A 101 2.13 24.47 -15.88
CA LEU A 101 1.93 24.34 -17.32
C LEU A 101 1.00 25.43 -17.89
N GLU A 102 0.01 25.92 -17.13
CA GLU A 102 -0.85 27.03 -17.55
C GLU A 102 -0.07 28.33 -17.80
N PHE A 103 1.01 28.56 -17.05
CA PHE A 103 1.86 29.75 -17.17
C PHE A 103 3.18 29.49 -17.91
N SER A 104 3.42 28.26 -18.37
CA SER A 104 4.65 27.89 -19.08
C SER A 104 4.55 28.24 -20.56
N ASP A 105 5.65 28.74 -21.11
CA ASP A 105 5.81 28.86 -22.55
C ASP A 105 5.90 27.45 -23.16
N GLN A 106 4.94 27.08 -24.01
CA GLN A 106 4.77 25.70 -24.50
C GLN A 106 5.86 25.27 -25.49
N GLU A 107 6.70 26.20 -25.95
CA GLU A 107 7.79 25.90 -26.89
C GLU A 107 9.05 25.31 -26.23
N LYS A 108 9.25 25.50 -24.92
CA LYS A 108 10.38 24.91 -24.16
C LYS A 108 9.97 24.58 -22.73
N LEU A 109 9.98 23.29 -22.36
CA LEU A 109 9.84 22.92 -20.95
C LEU A 109 11.02 23.42 -20.12
N GLU A 110 10.73 24.27 -19.15
CA GLU A 110 11.71 24.68 -18.15
C GLU A 110 12.13 23.51 -17.25
N THR A 111 13.36 23.54 -16.74
CA THR A 111 13.88 22.56 -15.76
C THR A 111 12.98 22.42 -14.53
N ALA A 112 12.32 23.50 -14.12
CA ALA A 112 11.36 23.48 -13.02
C ALA A 112 10.15 22.58 -13.32
N VAL A 113 9.61 22.62 -14.54
CA VAL A 113 8.49 21.76 -14.97
C VAL A 113 8.93 20.30 -14.99
N LEU A 114 10.13 20.01 -15.50
CA LEU A 114 10.69 18.64 -15.49
C LEU A 114 10.86 18.08 -14.08
N LYS A 115 11.26 18.92 -13.12
CA LYS A 115 11.36 18.56 -11.70
C LYS A 115 9.99 18.20 -11.13
N ASP A 116 8.96 18.98 -11.41
CA ASP A 116 7.61 18.75 -10.90
C ASP A 116 6.92 17.55 -11.58
N ILE A 117 7.22 17.30 -12.86
CA ILE A 117 6.88 16.04 -13.54
C ILE A 117 7.51 14.85 -12.81
N THR A 118 8.82 14.92 -12.54
CA THR A 118 9.54 13.84 -11.85
C THR A 118 8.95 13.59 -10.46
N ARG A 119 8.65 14.66 -9.71
CA ARG A 119 7.98 14.57 -8.41
C ARG A 119 6.62 13.90 -8.50
N THR A 120 5.80 14.29 -9.47
CA THR A 120 4.46 13.72 -9.69
C THR A 120 4.56 12.22 -10.01
N ILE A 121 5.49 11.82 -10.87
CA ILE A 121 5.76 10.41 -11.20
C ILE A 121 6.20 9.63 -9.95
N THR A 122 7.07 10.20 -9.11
CA THR A 122 7.51 9.56 -7.87
C THR A 122 6.34 9.29 -6.91
N HIS A 123 5.45 10.27 -6.72
CA HIS A 123 4.25 10.06 -5.89
C HIS A 123 3.27 9.06 -6.51
N LEU A 124 3.11 9.06 -7.84
CA LEU A 124 2.28 8.08 -8.55
C LEU A 124 2.83 6.66 -8.38
N LYS A 125 4.15 6.46 -8.46
CA LYS A 125 4.78 5.15 -8.24
C LYS A 125 4.50 4.62 -6.84
N ALA A 126 4.69 5.45 -5.81
CA ALA A 126 4.39 5.06 -4.43
C ALA A 126 2.90 4.67 -4.25
N LEU A 127 1.98 5.42 -4.88
CA LEU A 127 0.56 5.10 -4.87
C LEU A 127 0.26 3.75 -5.57
N ILE A 128 0.87 3.49 -6.73
CA ILE A 128 0.71 2.24 -7.48
C ILE A 128 1.24 1.06 -6.66
N GLU A 129 2.42 1.18 -6.06
CA GLU A 129 3.01 0.15 -5.21
C GLU A 129 2.13 -0.19 -3.99
N TRP A 130 1.39 0.80 -3.47
CA TRP A 130 0.41 0.57 -2.41
C TRP A 130 -0.83 -0.17 -2.92
N LEU A 131 -1.31 0.16 -4.12
CA LEU A 131 -2.45 -0.53 -4.74
C LEU A 131 -2.13 -1.98 -5.14
N ASP A 132 -0.85 -2.31 -5.36
CA ASP A 132 -0.38 -3.68 -5.64
C ASP A 132 -0.30 -4.57 -4.37
N ARG A 133 -0.60 -4.04 -3.19
CA ARG A 133 -0.58 -4.77 -1.91
C ARG A 133 -1.98 -5.15 -1.44
N ALA A 134 -2.08 -6.16 -0.59
CA ALA A 134 -3.31 -6.42 0.16
C ALA A 134 -3.64 -5.21 1.07
N PRO A 135 -4.93 -4.89 1.30
CA PRO A 135 -6.13 -5.57 0.83
C PRO A 135 -6.58 -5.14 -0.58
N PHE A 136 -5.88 -4.22 -1.25
CA PHE A 136 -6.33 -3.61 -2.49
C PHE A 136 -6.17 -4.52 -3.72
N ARG A 137 -5.10 -5.30 -3.75
CA ARG A 137 -4.77 -6.21 -4.84
C ARG A 137 -5.91 -7.19 -5.13
N GLY A 138 -6.33 -7.27 -6.38
CA GLY A 138 -7.39 -8.20 -6.84
C GLY A 138 -8.81 -7.66 -6.65
N GLN A 139 -8.98 -6.48 -6.04
CA GLN A 139 -10.25 -5.78 -6.03
C GLN A 139 -10.39 -4.96 -7.31
N LYS A 140 -11.41 -5.28 -8.12
CA LYS A 140 -11.66 -4.65 -9.44
C LYS A 140 -11.55 -3.11 -9.44
N LYS A 141 -12.10 -2.45 -8.42
CA LYS A 141 -12.07 -0.98 -8.29
C LYS A 141 -10.64 -0.44 -8.18
N PHE A 142 -9.81 -1.07 -7.35
CA PHE A 142 -8.44 -0.65 -7.10
C PHE A 142 -7.51 -1.07 -8.24
N ASP A 143 -7.75 -2.23 -8.85
CA ASP A 143 -7.02 -2.66 -10.04
C ASP A 143 -7.23 -1.70 -11.22
N GLU A 144 -8.45 -1.20 -11.41
CA GLU A 144 -8.76 -0.22 -12.45
C GLU A 144 -8.09 1.14 -12.17
N LEU A 145 -8.17 1.62 -10.93
CA LEU A 145 -7.48 2.84 -10.51
C LEU A 145 -5.97 2.74 -10.73
N ARG A 146 -5.38 1.60 -10.36
CA ARG A 146 -3.96 1.32 -10.56
C ARG A 146 -3.57 1.40 -12.04
N LYS A 147 -4.36 0.79 -12.93
CA LYS A 147 -4.14 0.87 -14.39
C LYS A 147 -4.20 2.30 -14.89
N GLN A 148 -5.15 3.09 -14.41
CA GLN A 148 -5.26 4.51 -14.75
C GLN A 148 -4.03 5.30 -14.29
N CYS A 149 -3.61 5.13 -13.03
CA CYS A 149 -2.40 5.78 -12.50
C CYS A 149 -1.14 5.41 -13.30
N MET A 150 -0.97 4.13 -13.65
CA MET A 150 0.14 3.68 -14.50
C MET A 150 0.11 4.33 -15.88
N ARG A 151 -1.06 4.36 -16.51
CA ARG A 151 -1.25 5.00 -17.82
C ARG A 151 -0.88 6.47 -17.78
N PHE A 152 -1.42 7.23 -16.82
CA PHE A 152 -1.10 8.66 -16.68
C PHE A 152 0.38 8.89 -16.39
N GLY A 153 0.99 8.08 -15.51
CA GLY A 153 2.42 8.17 -15.24
C GLY A 153 3.28 7.94 -16.47
N LEU A 154 2.89 6.99 -17.34
CA LEU A 154 3.57 6.73 -18.60
C LEU A 154 3.40 7.90 -19.58
N GLU A 155 2.18 8.39 -19.78
CA GLU A 155 1.90 9.52 -20.68
C GLU A 155 2.72 10.76 -20.28
N VAL A 156 2.72 11.12 -18.99
CA VAL A 156 3.48 12.26 -18.46
C VAL A 156 4.99 12.06 -18.64
N ALA A 157 5.51 10.86 -18.38
CA ALA A 157 6.93 10.56 -18.58
C ALA A 157 7.34 10.65 -20.06
N THR A 158 6.52 10.14 -20.97
CA THR A 158 6.78 10.18 -22.41
C THR A 158 6.82 11.61 -22.94
N VAL A 159 5.90 12.47 -22.50
CA VAL A 159 5.90 13.89 -22.88
C VAL A 159 7.18 14.59 -22.40
N ALA A 160 7.58 14.37 -21.14
CA ALA A 160 8.82 14.94 -20.60
C ALA A 160 10.08 14.48 -21.34
N MET A 161 10.10 13.23 -21.82
CA MET A 161 11.23 12.70 -22.59
C MET A 161 11.25 13.20 -24.03
N ARG A 162 10.10 13.40 -24.67
CA ARG A 162 10.03 13.90 -26.05
C ARG A 162 10.71 15.26 -26.22
N ASP A 163 10.62 16.12 -25.22
CA ASP A 163 11.29 17.43 -25.20
C ASP A 163 12.82 17.34 -25.04
N ARG A 164 13.33 16.29 -24.39
CA ARG A 164 14.78 16.04 -24.34
C ARG A 164 15.35 15.68 -25.71
N PHE A 165 14.59 14.95 -26.54
CA PHE A 165 15.03 14.51 -27.86
C PHE A 165 14.87 15.60 -28.94
N SER A 166 13.89 16.49 -28.81
CA SER A 166 13.76 17.64 -29.72
C SER A 166 14.88 18.67 -29.52
N LEU A 167 15.45 18.76 -28.31
CA LEU A 167 16.58 19.65 -28.00
C LEU A 167 17.97 19.04 -28.25
N MET A 168 18.09 17.71 -28.33
CA MET A 168 19.34 17.03 -28.71
C MET A 168 19.04 15.88 -29.70
N PRO A 169 19.00 16.14 -31.02
CA PRO A 169 19.01 15.07 -32.00
C PRO A 169 20.32 14.30 -31.87
N VAL A 170 20.22 12.98 -31.70
CA VAL A 170 21.37 12.06 -31.72
C VAL A 170 22.05 12.23 -33.09
N GLN A 171 23.29 12.72 -33.09
CA GLN A 171 24.18 12.72 -34.25
C GLN A 171 24.87 11.36 -34.38
#